data_AF-A0AAI9HU00-F1
#
_entry.id   AF-A0AAI9HU00-F1
#
_cell.length_a   1.000
_cell.length_b   1.000
_cell.length_c   1.000
_cell.angle_alpha   90.00
_cell.angle_beta   90.00
_cell.angle_gamma   90.00
#
_symmetry.space_group_name_H-M   'P 1'
#
loop_
_entity.id
_entity.type
_entity.pdbx_description
1 polymer ?
#
loop_
_entity_poly.entity_id
_entity_poly.type
_entity_poly.pdbx_seq_one_letter_code
_entity_poly.pdbx_strand_id
1 'polypeptide(L)'
;MSQPSIGQRIHTQLPPSSVEGAIQALENTALLSGSDVLSVSIMRNTIYAKLEEYSDVLSISPERVLQSLEDIRGHESPVQFYSEQRLPEICDAYTWPTAEEFRKCLNEGGSAPTYLCPNCNQESDHESKCTAQITDRHGVKKNCGWILNPTSDILRNSIKILIQAEFLNNLQIHHLFRPKGVALPQRVCFDEFGEDLEDDGC
;
A
#
# COMPACT_ATOMS: atom_id res chain seq x y z
N MET A 1 15.66 25.11 -4.31
CA MET A 1 16.18 23.95 -3.56
C MET A 1 15.05 22.96 -3.45
N SER A 2 15.12 21.83 -4.16
CA SER A 2 14.07 20.80 -4.14
C SER A 2 14.08 20.11 -2.77
N GLN A 3 12.91 19.92 -2.17
CA GLN A 3 12.82 19.15 -0.93
C GLN A 3 13.24 17.69 -1.21
N PRO A 4 13.99 17.05 -0.30
CA PRO A 4 14.36 15.65 -0.47
C PRO A 4 13.12 14.75 -0.47
N SER A 5 13.13 13.72 -1.33
CA SER A 5 12.06 12.73 -1.41
C SER A 5 11.98 11.92 -0.10
N ILE A 6 10.85 11.26 0.14
CA ILE A 6 10.65 10.53 1.39
C ILE A 6 11.63 9.38 1.56
N GLY A 7 11.92 8.67 0.47
CA GLY A 7 12.99 7.68 0.46
C GLY A 7 14.35 8.25 0.89
N GLN A 8 14.65 9.52 0.60
CA GLN A 8 15.88 10.18 1.06
C GLN A 8 15.82 10.62 2.54
N ARG A 9 14.62 10.80 3.10
CA ARG A 9 14.44 11.18 4.51
C ARG A 9 14.50 9.99 5.46
N ILE A 10 14.09 8.82 4.98
CA ILE A 10 14.04 7.58 5.76
C ILE A 10 15.40 6.89 5.77
N HIS A 11 16.07 6.87 4.61
CA HIS A 11 17.33 6.15 4.45
C HIS A 11 18.53 7.05 4.66
N THR A 12 19.31 6.74 5.70
CA THR A 12 20.58 7.42 5.99
C THR A 12 21.74 6.86 5.17
N GLN A 13 21.61 5.63 4.66
CA GLN A 13 22.61 4.99 3.81
C GLN A 13 22.36 5.30 2.33
N LEU A 14 23.42 5.22 1.52
CA LEU A 14 23.30 5.32 0.06
C LEU A 14 22.63 4.05 -0.49
N PRO A 15 21.75 4.19 -1.49
CA PRO A 15 21.14 3.03 -2.14
C PRO A 15 22.21 2.24 -2.91
N PRO A 16 21.94 0.97 -3.26
CA PRO A 16 22.85 0.18 -4.08
C PRO A 16 23.14 0.91 -5.41
N SER A 17 24.39 0.83 -5.87
CA SER A 17 24.81 1.45 -7.13
C SER A 17 24.25 0.76 -8.38
N SER A 18 23.66 -0.43 -8.22
CA SER A 18 23.05 -1.22 -9.29
C SER A 18 22.00 -2.16 -8.69
N VAL A 19 20.78 -2.14 -9.23
CA VAL A 19 19.74 -3.12 -8.91
C VAL A 19 20.22 -4.54 -9.25
N GLU A 20 20.71 -4.75 -10.48
CA GLU A 20 21.15 -6.08 -10.94
C GLU A 20 22.26 -6.67 -10.06
N GLY A 21 23.28 -5.87 -9.71
CA GLY A 21 24.35 -6.32 -8.82
C GLY A 21 23.86 -6.71 -7.43
N ALA A 22 22.87 -5.99 -6.89
CA ALA A 22 22.26 -6.31 -5.60
C ALA A 22 21.42 -7.58 -5.66
N ILE A 23 20.61 -7.76 -6.71
CA ILE A 23 19.84 -8.99 -6.94
C ILE A 23 20.78 -10.19 -7.09
N GLN A 24 21.86 -10.06 -7.87
CA GLN A 24 22.84 -11.13 -8.03
C GLN A 24 23.51 -11.52 -6.70
N ALA A 25 23.76 -10.55 -5.81
CA ALA A 25 24.29 -10.83 -4.47
C ALA A 25 23.29 -11.59 -3.58
N LEU A 26 21.99 -11.27 -3.68
CA LEU A 26 20.92 -12.00 -3.00
C LEU A 26 20.79 -13.43 -3.50
N GLU A 27 20.84 -13.64 -4.82
CA GLU A 27 20.84 -14.98 -5.43
C GLU A 27 22.00 -15.84 -4.91
N ASN A 28 23.22 -15.28 -4.92
CA ASN A 28 24.41 -15.96 -4.42
C ASN A 28 24.25 -16.32 -2.94
N THR A 29 23.73 -15.39 -2.13
CA THR A 29 23.50 -15.60 -0.70
C THR A 29 22.49 -16.73 -0.45
N ALA A 30 21.39 -16.77 -1.21
CA ALA A 30 20.38 -17.81 -1.11
C ALA A 30 20.93 -19.20 -1.49
N LEU A 31 21.67 -19.28 -2.61
CA LEU A 31 22.31 -20.52 -3.04
C LEU A 31 23.33 -21.03 -2.02
N LEU A 32 24.17 -20.15 -1.47
CA LEU A 32 25.15 -20.49 -0.43
C LEU A 32 24.48 -20.94 0.87
N SER A 33 23.25 -20.47 1.14
CA SER A 33 22.44 -20.86 2.30
C SER A 33 21.66 -22.16 2.07
N GLY A 34 21.81 -22.81 0.91
CA GLY A 34 21.21 -24.09 0.59
C GLY A 34 19.83 -24.03 -0.06
N SER A 35 19.38 -22.86 -0.52
CA SER A 35 18.17 -22.75 -1.34
C SER A 35 18.37 -23.40 -2.72
N ASP A 36 17.33 -24.02 -3.27
CA ASP A 36 17.36 -24.60 -4.60
C ASP A 36 17.20 -23.54 -5.70
N VAL A 37 17.60 -23.89 -6.92
CA VAL A 37 17.62 -22.97 -8.08
C VAL A 37 16.22 -22.46 -8.45
N LEU A 38 15.17 -23.27 -8.27
CA LEU A 38 13.81 -22.85 -8.60
C LEU A 38 13.33 -21.78 -7.61
N SER A 39 13.55 -22.00 -6.31
CA SER A 39 13.23 -21.02 -5.27
C SER A 39 13.96 -19.69 -5.48
N VAL A 40 15.25 -19.73 -5.86
CA VAL A 40 16.03 -18.52 -6.20
C VAL A 40 15.49 -17.82 -7.44
N SER A 41 15.07 -18.58 -8.46
CA SER A 41 14.49 -18.01 -9.68
C SER A 41 13.14 -17.32 -9.40
N ILE A 42 12.29 -17.93 -8.58
CA ILE A 42 11.01 -17.34 -8.15
C ILE A 42 11.28 -16.04 -7.38
N MET A 43 12.17 -16.08 -6.39
CA MET A 43 12.61 -14.92 -5.61
C MET A 43 13.06 -13.77 -6.52
N ARG A 44 13.91 -14.06 -7.52
CA ARG A 44 14.41 -13.06 -8.48
C ARG A 44 13.25 -12.39 -9.24
N ASN A 45 12.32 -13.19 -9.75
CA ASN A 45 11.16 -12.68 -10.49
C ASN A 45 10.25 -11.83 -9.60
N THR A 46 10.01 -12.26 -8.36
CA THR A 46 9.25 -11.48 -7.37
C THR A 46 9.93 -10.16 -7.07
N ILE A 47 11.26 -10.11 -6.94
CA ILE A 47 11.99 -8.86 -6.74
C ILE A 47 11.72 -7.89 -7.90
N TYR A 48 11.90 -8.30 -9.15
CA TYR A 48 11.67 -7.37 -10.28
C TYR A 48 10.23 -6.86 -10.34
N ALA A 49 9.25 -7.76 -10.20
CA ALA A 49 7.84 -7.37 -10.23
C ALA A 49 7.51 -6.34 -9.14
N LYS A 50 8.03 -6.54 -7.92
CA LYS A 50 7.82 -5.60 -6.81
C LYS A 50 8.62 -4.32 -6.93
N LEU A 51 9.82 -4.35 -7.52
CA LEU A 51 10.57 -3.14 -7.79
C LEU A 51 9.88 -2.24 -8.81
N GLU A 52 9.31 -2.83 -9.87
CA GLU A 52 8.50 -2.12 -10.86
C GLU A 52 7.25 -1.50 -10.21
N GLU A 53 6.42 -2.34 -9.58
CA GLU A 53 5.19 -1.91 -8.91
C GLU A 53 5.45 -0.79 -7.88
N TYR A 54 6.44 -0.98 -7.00
CA TYR A 54 6.69 -0.04 -5.92
C TYR A 54 7.38 1.24 -6.38
N SER A 55 8.25 1.16 -7.38
CA SER A 55 8.89 2.34 -7.98
C SER A 55 7.84 3.29 -8.55
N ASP A 56 6.88 2.74 -9.28
CA ASP A 56 5.87 3.50 -9.97
C ASP A 56 4.84 4.11 -8.99
N VAL A 57 4.24 3.29 -8.13
CA VAL A 57 3.21 3.73 -7.17
C VAL A 57 3.74 4.76 -6.18
N LEU A 58 4.98 4.58 -5.72
CA LEU A 58 5.59 5.48 -4.73
C LEU A 58 6.39 6.62 -5.37
N SER A 59 6.59 6.58 -6.69
CA SER A 59 7.40 7.53 -7.46
C SER A 59 8.82 7.70 -6.86
N ILE A 60 9.46 6.57 -6.54
CA ILE A 60 10.85 6.50 -6.04
C ILE A 60 11.67 5.55 -6.89
N SER A 61 13.00 5.72 -6.91
CA SER A 61 13.83 4.86 -7.76
C SER A 61 13.83 3.39 -7.29
N PRO A 62 13.97 2.42 -8.19
CA PRO A 62 14.07 1.01 -7.85
C PRO A 62 15.18 0.69 -6.84
N GLU A 63 16.31 1.41 -6.88
CA GLU A 63 17.39 1.23 -5.91
C GLU A 63 16.96 1.64 -4.49
N ARG A 64 16.12 2.67 -4.37
CA ARG A 64 15.58 3.10 -3.08
C ARG A 64 14.52 2.16 -2.56
N VAL A 65 13.69 1.61 -3.45
CA VAL A 65 12.77 0.52 -3.08
C VAL A 65 13.57 -0.66 -2.53
N LEU A 66 14.56 -1.13 -3.31
CA LEU A 66 15.37 -2.30 -2.93
C LEU A 66 16.09 -2.09 -1.61
N GLN A 67 16.66 -0.91 -1.39
CA GLN A 67 17.27 -0.54 -0.11
C GLN A 67 16.26 -0.64 1.05
N SER A 68 15.06 -0.11 0.86
CA SER A 68 14.00 -0.18 1.88
C SER A 68 13.64 -1.63 2.21
N LEU A 69 13.48 -2.46 1.19
CA LEU A 69 13.17 -3.88 1.34
C LEU A 69 14.28 -4.63 2.10
N GLU A 70 15.54 -4.34 1.79
CA GLU A 70 16.69 -4.95 2.46
C GLU A 70 16.81 -4.51 3.92
N ASP A 71 16.53 -3.24 4.22
CA ASP A 71 16.51 -2.72 5.60
C ASP A 71 15.40 -3.41 6.42
N ILE A 72 14.24 -3.67 5.82
CA ILE A 72 13.13 -4.41 6.46
C ILE A 72 13.47 -5.90 6.62
N ARG A 73 14.08 -6.52 5.60
CA ARG A 73 14.49 -7.93 5.62
C ARG A 73 15.48 -8.19 6.75
N GLY A 74 16.45 -7.30 6.94
CA GLY A 74 17.53 -7.45 7.89
C GLY A 74 18.29 -8.77 7.69
N HIS A 75 18.11 -9.71 8.62
CA HIS A 75 18.80 -11.00 8.62
C HIS A 75 17.94 -12.18 8.11
N GLU A 76 16.69 -11.93 7.68
CA GLU A 76 15.83 -12.97 7.14
C GLU A 76 16.38 -13.53 5.81
N SER A 77 16.14 -14.81 5.54
CA SER A 77 16.55 -15.46 4.29
C SER A 77 15.97 -14.73 3.07
N PRO A 78 16.77 -14.42 2.03
CA PRO A 78 16.28 -13.75 0.82
C PRO A 78 15.05 -14.42 0.21
N VAL A 79 15.06 -15.75 0.08
CA VAL A 79 13.95 -16.52 -0.53
C VAL A 79 12.67 -16.46 0.31
N GLN A 80 12.78 -16.40 1.64
CA GLN A 80 11.62 -16.31 2.52
C GLN A 80 11.01 -14.90 2.46
N PHE A 81 11.87 -13.88 2.52
CA PHE A 81 11.44 -12.49 2.54
C PHE A 81 10.85 -12.05 1.19
N TYR A 82 11.51 -12.37 0.08
CA TYR A 82 11.06 -12.04 -1.28
C TYR A 82 10.09 -13.09 -1.80
N SER A 83 9.00 -13.30 -1.07
CA SER A 83 7.87 -14.14 -1.46
C SER A 83 6.60 -13.30 -1.62
N GLU A 84 5.69 -13.72 -2.48
CA GLU A 84 4.41 -13.01 -2.73
C GLU A 84 3.57 -12.84 -1.47
N GLN A 85 3.66 -13.79 -0.53
CA GLN A 85 2.94 -13.71 0.75
C GLN A 85 3.48 -12.63 1.67
N ARG A 86 4.77 -12.30 1.54
CA ARG A 86 5.46 -11.35 2.42
C ARG A 86 5.43 -9.93 1.87
N LEU A 87 5.50 -9.79 0.55
CA LEU A 87 5.52 -8.51 -0.14
C LEU A 87 4.13 -8.18 -0.69
N PRO A 88 3.38 -7.29 -0.04
CA PRO A 88 1.99 -7.06 -0.41
C PRO A 88 1.89 -6.33 -1.75
N GLU A 89 0.83 -6.59 -2.50
CA GLU A 89 0.45 -5.74 -3.64
C GLU A 89 -0.03 -4.39 -3.13
N ILE A 90 0.35 -3.33 -3.82
CA ILE A 90 0.08 -1.93 -3.51
C ILE A 90 -0.62 -1.18 -4.66
N CYS A 91 -0.87 -1.83 -5.80
CA CYS A 91 -1.77 -1.31 -6.84
C CYS A 91 -3.10 -0.82 -6.24
N ASP A 92 -3.72 0.16 -6.90
CA ASP A 92 -4.99 0.81 -6.54
C ASP A 92 -5.00 1.58 -5.21
N ALA A 93 -3.84 1.78 -4.59
CA ALA A 93 -3.73 2.55 -3.36
C ALA A 93 -3.67 4.05 -3.61
N TYR A 94 -4.27 4.80 -2.69
CA TYR A 94 -4.04 6.24 -2.58
C TYR A 94 -2.79 6.49 -1.75
N THR A 95 -1.87 7.29 -2.28
CA THR A 95 -0.57 7.52 -1.65
C THR A 95 -0.52 8.89 -0.98
N TRP A 96 0.00 8.91 0.24
CA TRP A 96 0.40 10.13 0.91
C TRP A 96 1.86 10.04 1.34
N PRO A 97 2.59 11.16 1.25
CA PRO A 97 3.94 11.23 1.78
C PRO A 97 4.08 10.78 3.24
N THR A 98 3.28 11.37 4.12
CA THR A 98 3.39 11.22 5.58
C THR A 98 2.01 11.07 6.23
N ALA A 99 1.98 10.52 7.45
CA ALA A 99 0.76 10.40 8.24
C ALA A 99 0.18 11.78 8.58
N GLU A 100 1.03 12.78 8.78
CA GLU A 100 0.63 14.16 9.04
C GLU A 100 -0.12 14.77 7.84
N GLU A 101 0.38 14.55 6.63
CA GLU A 101 -0.27 15.03 5.40
C GLU A 101 -1.62 14.34 5.19
N PHE A 102 -1.69 13.02 5.40
CA PHE A 102 -2.94 12.29 5.35
C PHE A 102 -3.97 12.82 6.38
N ARG A 103 -3.55 13.01 7.64
CA ARG A 103 -4.42 13.58 8.70
C ARG A 103 -4.85 15.01 8.38
N LYS A 104 -4.00 15.80 7.73
CA LYS A 104 -4.36 17.15 7.31
C LYS A 104 -5.49 17.11 6.30
N CYS A 105 -5.39 16.26 5.26
CA CYS A 105 -6.43 16.08 4.26
C CYS A 105 -7.76 15.63 4.87
N LEU A 106 -7.74 14.74 5.87
CA LEU A 106 -8.96 14.32 6.58
C LEU A 106 -9.65 15.48 7.33
N ASN A 107 -8.89 16.48 7.77
CA ASN A 107 -9.36 17.57 8.63
C ASN A 107 -9.49 18.92 7.91
N GLU A 108 -9.40 18.97 6.57
CA GLU A 108 -9.43 20.22 5.79
C GLU A 108 -10.71 21.06 6.03
N GLY A 109 -11.79 20.45 6.54
CA GLY A 109 -13.03 21.13 6.94
C GLY A 109 -13.14 21.56 8.41
N GLY A 110 -12.10 21.37 9.24
CA GLY A 110 -12.09 21.75 10.66
C GLY A 110 -13.05 20.95 11.57
N SER A 111 -13.74 19.95 11.02
CA SER A 111 -14.64 19.03 11.72
C SER A 111 -14.08 17.62 11.69
N ALA A 112 -14.53 16.76 12.61
CA ALA A 112 -14.14 15.36 12.60
C ALA A 112 -14.49 14.69 11.26
N PRO A 113 -13.59 13.88 10.67
CA PRO A 113 -13.84 13.23 9.40
C PRO A 113 -15.05 12.30 9.50
N THR A 114 -15.91 12.33 8.49
CA THR A 114 -17.02 11.40 8.34
C THR A 114 -16.66 10.40 7.26
N TYR A 115 -17.00 9.13 7.46
CA TYR A 115 -16.67 8.05 6.55
C TYR A 115 -17.92 7.39 6.00
N LEU A 116 -17.85 6.83 4.79
CA LEU A 116 -18.93 6.08 4.18
C LEU A 116 -18.73 4.58 4.40
N CYS A 117 -19.66 3.95 5.09
CA CYS A 117 -19.60 2.51 5.35
C CYS A 117 -19.73 1.73 4.03
N PRO A 118 -18.81 0.82 3.71
CA PRO A 118 -18.83 0.07 2.46
C PRO A 118 -20.02 -0.88 2.32
N ASN A 119 -20.61 -1.31 3.45
CA ASN A 119 -21.72 -2.25 3.49
C ASN A 119 -23.10 -1.58 3.37
N CYS A 120 -23.31 -0.40 3.95
CA CYS A 120 -24.63 0.25 3.97
C CYS A 120 -24.65 1.65 3.35
N ASN A 121 -23.49 2.17 2.92
CA ASN A 121 -23.28 3.50 2.35
C ASN A 121 -23.76 4.67 3.23
N GLN A 122 -23.98 4.42 4.52
CA GLN A 122 -24.32 5.45 5.51
C GLN A 122 -23.06 6.07 6.10
N GLU A 123 -23.22 7.28 6.62
CA GLU A 123 -22.20 8.00 7.35
C GLU A 123 -21.83 7.28 8.65
N SER A 124 -20.54 7.18 8.89
CA SER A 124 -19.89 6.61 10.06
C SER A 124 -18.92 7.64 10.62
N ASP A 125 -18.92 7.80 11.93
CA ASP A 125 -17.95 8.62 12.68
C ASP A 125 -16.63 7.89 12.93
N HIS A 126 -16.51 6.65 12.45
CA HIS A 126 -15.35 5.80 12.61
C HIS A 126 -14.91 5.20 11.27
N GLU A 127 -13.60 5.16 11.06
CA GLU A 127 -12.88 4.76 9.85
C GLU A 127 -12.93 3.26 9.53
N SER A 128 -13.28 2.41 10.49
CA SER A 128 -13.23 0.94 10.31
C SER A 128 -14.41 0.19 10.92
N LYS A 129 -15.30 0.87 11.66
CA LYS A 129 -16.50 0.26 12.25
C LYS A 129 -17.71 1.14 12.00
N CYS A 130 -18.70 0.61 11.30
CA CYS A 130 -19.92 1.33 11.00
C CYS A 130 -20.76 1.51 12.27
N THR A 131 -21.06 2.76 12.60
CA THR A 131 -21.93 3.17 13.71
C THR A 131 -23.34 3.56 13.26
N ALA A 132 -23.61 3.53 11.95
CA ALA A 132 -24.88 3.95 11.38
C ALA A 132 -26.06 3.05 11.78
N GLN A 133 -27.21 3.68 12.04
CA GLN A 133 -28.48 2.99 12.17
C GLN A 133 -29.15 2.83 10.81
N ILE A 134 -29.41 1.59 10.42
CA ILE A 134 -30.13 1.22 9.20
C ILE A 134 -31.52 0.73 9.54
N THR A 135 -32.48 1.02 8.67
CA THR A 135 -33.84 0.47 8.77
C THR A 135 -33.87 -0.85 8.02
N ASP A 136 -34.30 -1.92 8.67
CA ASP A 136 -34.47 -3.21 8.01
C ASP A 136 -35.75 -3.27 7.15
N ARG A 137 -35.97 -4.42 6.50
CA ARG A 137 -37.15 -4.65 5.65
C ARG A 137 -38.47 -4.61 6.42
N HIS A 138 -38.43 -4.68 7.75
CA HIS A 138 -39.59 -4.63 8.64
C HIS A 138 -39.80 -3.25 9.26
N GLY A 139 -39.01 -2.24 8.87
CA GLY A 139 -39.11 -0.89 9.42
C GLY A 139 -38.41 -0.72 10.77
N VAL A 140 -37.65 -1.71 11.24
CA VAL A 140 -36.96 -1.66 12.54
C VAL A 140 -35.57 -1.05 12.35
N LYS A 141 -35.24 -0.07 13.20
CA LYS A 141 -33.89 0.51 13.26
C LYS A 141 -32.93 -0.48 13.92
N LYS A 142 -31.88 -0.87 13.21
CA LYS A 142 -30.78 -1.70 13.70
C LYS A 142 -29.44 -1.05 13.40
N ASN A 143 -28.42 -1.34 14.21
CA ASN A 143 -27.07 -0.89 13.88
C ASN A 143 -26.54 -1.71 12.71
N CYS A 144 -25.89 -1.06 11.74
CA CYS A 144 -25.16 -1.77 10.69
C CYS A 144 -24.03 -2.62 11.29
N GLY A 145 -23.25 -2.05 12.22
CA GLY A 145 -22.21 -2.76 12.97
C GLY A 145 -21.10 -3.40 12.15
N TRP A 146 -21.01 -3.10 10.84
CA TRP A 146 -20.02 -3.69 9.95
C TRP A 146 -18.62 -3.24 10.34
N ILE A 147 -17.67 -4.17 10.40
CA ILE A 147 -16.27 -3.90 10.75
C ILE A 147 -15.43 -4.26 9.52
N LEU A 148 -14.51 -3.36 9.18
CA LEU A 148 -13.54 -3.57 8.13
C LEU A 148 -12.66 -4.76 8.49
N ASN A 149 -12.69 -5.79 7.63
CA ASN A 149 -11.73 -6.87 7.71
C ASN A 149 -10.77 -6.77 6.51
N PRO A 150 -9.47 -6.47 6.74
CA PRO A 150 -8.50 -6.32 5.67
C PRO A 150 -8.25 -7.61 4.87
N THR A 151 -8.70 -8.77 5.35
CA THR A 151 -8.56 -10.06 4.63
C THR A 151 -9.77 -10.43 3.76
N SER A 152 -10.78 -9.55 3.63
CA SER A 152 -12.01 -9.88 2.91
C SER A 152 -12.02 -9.23 1.53
N ASP A 153 -12.23 -10.03 0.47
CA ASP A 153 -12.41 -9.57 -0.93
C ASP A 153 -13.55 -8.54 -1.15
N ILE A 154 -14.27 -8.18 -0.08
CA ILE A 154 -15.33 -7.16 -0.01
C ILE A 154 -14.72 -5.75 0.15
N LEU A 155 -13.47 -5.53 -0.29
CA LEU A 155 -12.81 -4.22 -0.29
C LEU A 155 -13.41 -3.23 -1.30
N ARG A 156 -14.42 -3.63 -2.11
CA ARG A 156 -14.97 -2.81 -3.22
C ARG A 156 -15.39 -1.38 -2.86
N ASN A 157 -15.64 -1.08 -1.58
CA ASN A 157 -16.00 0.26 -1.11
C ASN A 157 -15.10 0.80 0.04
N SER A 158 -14.10 0.04 0.48
CA SER A 158 -13.04 0.56 1.36
C SER A 158 -11.90 1.09 0.50
N ILE A 159 -11.19 2.10 0.97
CA ILE A 159 -10.02 2.62 0.28
C ILE A 159 -8.75 2.02 0.86
N LYS A 160 -7.82 1.69 -0.03
CA LYS A 160 -6.47 1.28 0.30
C LYS A 160 -5.58 2.52 0.33
N ILE A 161 -4.84 2.69 1.41
CA ILE A 161 -4.00 3.85 1.63
C ILE A 161 -2.57 3.40 1.92
N LEU A 162 -1.63 4.07 1.27
CA LEU A 162 -0.21 3.98 1.56
C LEU A 162 0.28 5.30 2.12
N ILE A 163 0.78 5.26 3.34
CA ILE A 163 1.64 6.30 3.85
C ILE A 163 3.05 5.88 3.46
N GLN A 164 3.64 6.56 2.47
CA GLN A 164 4.91 6.15 1.87
C GLN A 164 5.99 5.91 2.95
N ALA A 165 6.04 6.78 3.96
CA ALA A 165 7.03 6.64 5.02
C ALA A 165 6.84 5.43 5.92
N GLU A 166 5.60 5.00 6.14
CA GLU A 166 5.33 3.80 6.92
C GLU A 166 5.60 2.56 6.06
N PHE A 167 5.09 2.55 4.82
CA PHE A 167 5.29 1.44 3.90
C PHE A 167 6.78 1.12 3.66
N LEU A 168 7.62 2.14 3.45
CA LEU A 168 9.06 1.96 3.25
C LEU A 168 9.82 1.52 4.52
N ASN A 169 9.19 1.57 5.70
CA ASN A 169 9.78 1.14 6.96
C ASN A 169 9.31 -0.24 7.42
N ASN A 170 8.10 -0.69 7.05
CA ASN A 170 7.54 -1.93 7.57
C ASN A 170 6.51 -2.62 6.64
N LEU A 171 6.39 -2.20 5.38
CA LEU A 171 5.40 -2.69 4.41
C LEU A 171 3.93 -2.53 4.85
N GLN A 172 3.65 -1.57 5.73
CA GLN A 172 2.30 -1.36 6.24
C GLN A 172 1.38 -0.73 5.19
N ILE A 173 0.22 -1.37 5.00
CA ILE A 173 -0.88 -0.89 4.17
C ILE A 173 -2.07 -0.61 5.09
N HIS A 174 -2.73 0.53 4.88
CA HIS A 174 -3.91 0.90 5.63
C HIS A 174 -5.16 0.69 4.81
N HIS A 175 -6.19 0.17 5.45
CA HIS A 175 -7.52 0.08 4.87
C HIS A 175 -8.48 0.88 5.74
N LEU A 176 -9.30 1.71 5.12
CA LEU A 176 -10.35 2.44 5.82
C LEU A 176 -11.57 2.68 4.95
N PHE A 177 -12.70 2.98 5.59
CA PHE A 177 -13.91 3.43 4.93
C PHE A 177 -13.61 4.71 4.14
N ARG A 178 -14.25 4.90 2.98
CA ARG A 178 -14.03 6.11 2.17
C ARG A 178 -14.36 7.37 2.97
N PRO A 179 -13.42 8.32 3.15
CA PRO A 179 -13.71 9.60 3.79
C PRO A 179 -14.64 10.43 2.90
N LYS A 180 -15.68 11.00 3.49
CA LYS A 180 -16.66 11.84 2.81
C LYS A 180 -16.10 13.26 2.66
N GLY A 181 -16.21 13.80 1.45
CA GLY A 181 -15.80 15.19 1.17
C GLY A 181 -14.28 15.42 1.09
N VAL A 182 -13.49 14.34 1.13
CA VAL A 182 -12.03 14.40 0.91
C VAL A 182 -11.76 14.06 -0.55
N ALA A 183 -11.06 14.95 -1.26
CA ALA A 183 -10.54 14.65 -2.58
C ALA A 183 -9.45 13.58 -2.42
N LEU A 184 -9.68 12.41 -3.01
CA LEU A 184 -8.69 11.36 -3.02
C LEU A 184 -7.73 11.62 -4.19
N PRO A 185 -6.41 11.46 -4.00
CA PRO A 185 -5.45 11.59 -5.09
C PRO A 185 -5.74 10.56 -6.20
N GLN A 186 -5.13 10.70 -7.37
CA GLN A 186 -5.32 9.72 -8.45
C GLN A 186 -4.80 8.35 -8.01
N ARG A 187 -5.56 7.29 -8.32
CA ARG A 187 -5.08 5.91 -8.12
C ARG A 187 -4.05 5.59 -9.18
N VAL A 188 -3.01 4.87 -8.79
CA VAL A 188 -2.16 4.17 -9.76
C VAL A 188 -2.79 2.80 -9.97
N CYS A 189 -3.61 2.69 -11.01
CA CYS A 189 -4.15 1.42 -11.49
C CYS A 189 -3.13 0.81 -12.44
N PHE A 190 -2.83 -0.48 -12.26
CA PHE A 190 -2.17 -1.28 -13.28
C PHE A 190 -3.24 -2.12 -13.95
N ASP A 191 -3.65 -1.65 -15.10
CA ASP A 191 -4.58 -2.32 -15.96
C ASP A 191 -3.82 -3.52 -16.53
N GLU A 192 -4.32 -4.74 -16.35
CA GLU A 192 -3.74 -5.98 -16.91
C GLU A 192 -3.65 -5.95 -18.46
N PHE A 193 -4.16 -4.89 -19.07
CA PHE A 193 -4.02 -4.50 -20.47
C PHE A 193 -3.85 -2.99 -20.52
N GLY A 194 -2.68 -2.49 -20.94
CA GLY A 194 -2.36 -1.07 -21.01
C GLY A 194 -3.23 -0.30 -22.01
N GLU A 195 -4.45 0.02 -21.61
CA GLU A 195 -5.30 1.03 -22.22
C GLU A 195 -5.62 2.07 -21.15
N ASP A 196 -5.12 3.29 -21.34
CA ASP A 196 -5.49 4.46 -20.55
C ASP A 196 -7.02 4.57 -20.50
N LEU A 197 -7.63 4.19 -19.37
CA LEU A 197 -9.01 4.56 -19.11
C LEU A 197 -9.03 6.05 -18.79
N GLU A 198 -9.24 6.85 -19.83
CA GLU A 198 -9.71 8.23 -19.69
C GLU A 198 -10.89 8.24 -18.72
N ASP A 199 -10.70 9.02 -17.65
CA ASP A 199 -11.64 9.24 -16.57
C ASP A 199 -12.89 9.92 -17.15
N ASP A 200 -13.83 9.12 -17.68
CA ASP A 200 -15.12 9.59 -18.15
C ASP A 200 -15.97 10.00 -16.93
N GLY A 201 -15.80 11.25 -16.54
CA GLY A 201 -16.57 11.90 -15.50
C GLY A 201 -18.06 11.99 -15.85
N CYS A 202 -18.89 11.71 -14.85
CA CYS A 202 -20.04 12.51 -14.39
C CYS A 202 -20.68 11.88 -13.15
#